data_AF-A0A0A2GXP2-F1
#
_entry.id   AF-A0A0A2GXP2-F1
#
_cell.length_a   1.000
_cell.length_b   1.000
_cell.length_c   1.000
_cell.angle_alpha   90.00
_cell.angle_beta   90.00
_cell.angle_gamma   90.00
#
_symmetry.space_group_name_H-M   'P 1'
#
loop_
_entity.id
_entity.type
_entity.pdbx_description
1 polymer ?
#
loop_
_entity_poly.entity_id
_entity_poly.type
_entity_poly.pdbx_seq_one_letter_code
_entity_poly.pdbx_strand_id
1 'polypeptide(L)'
;MVVVVLLVSCAQKKECHNTQRNPILASNIYSSKAYQAELYRLIKESPDVDYYYEMREEIFGQVYLVVSAYGDAFCGKLCLVISEEDASRIAIDASKGYQGAQLIGLKYKKKETAYALSSLVYDSMEYIVD
;
A
#
# COMPACT_ATOMS: atom_id res chain seq x y z
N MET A 1 16.41 -31.69 31.97
CA MET A 1 14.98 -31.54 31.63
C MET A 1 14.87 -30.47 30.56
N VAL A 2 14.24 -30.83 29.45
CA VAL A 2 14.19 -30.07 28.20
C VAL A 2 13.31 -28.85 28.40
N VAL A 3 13.91 -27.65 28.44
CA VAL A 3 13.14 -26.40 28.32
C VAL A 3 12.98 -26.16 26.83
N VAL A 4 11.75 -26.42 26.38
CA VAL A 4 11.26 -26.18 25.03
C VAL A 4 11.45 -24.70 24.70
N VAL A 5 12.39 -24.41 23.80
CA VAL A 5 12.54 -23.10 23.17
C VAL A 5 11.38 -22.97 22.19
N LEU A 6 10.33 -22.28 22.62
CA LEU A 6 9.26 -21.80 21.76
C LEU A 6 9.89 -20.88 20.72
N LEU A 7 10.07 -21.42 19.51
CA LEU A 7 10.33 -20.66 18.30
C LEU A 7 9.14 -19.72 18.10
N VAL A 8 9.27 -18.50 18.59
CA VAL A 8 8.42 -17.39 18.17
C VAL A 8 8.77 -17.17 16.71
N SER A 9 8.00 -17.80 15.81
CA SER A 9 7.96 -17.44 14.41
C SER A 9 7.50 -15.99 14.35
N CYS A 10 8.46 -15.06 14.40
CA CYS A 10 8.24 -13.68 13.99
C CYS A 10 7.60 -13.76 12.61
N ALA A 11 6.33 -13.34 12.51
CA ALA A 11 5.69 -13.05 11.25
C ALA A 11 6.70 -12.26 10.43
N GLN A 12 7.18 -12.87 9.35
CA GLN A 12 8.07 -12.20 8.40
C GLN A 12 7.28 -11.01 7.88
N LYS A 13 7.50 -9.82 8.49
CA LYS A 13 7.39 -8.58 7.75
C LYS A 13 8.21 -8.86 6.49
N LYS A 14 7.55 -9.01 5.35
CA LYS A 14 8.22 -9.20 4.05
C LYS A 14 9.13 -7.98 3.88
N GLU A 15 10.38 -8.10 4.35
CA GLU A 15 11.38 -7.05 4.21
C GLU A 15 11.54 -6.85 2.71
N CYS A 16 11.20 -5.65 2.30
CA CYS A 16 10.96 -5.30 0.92
C CYS A 16 12.32 -5.02 0.24
N HIS A 17 13.11 -6.07 0.06
CA HIS A 17 14.45 -5.99 -0.53
C HIS A 17 14.43 -5.54 -2.00
N ASN A 18 13.29 -5.70 -2.69
CA ASN A 18 13.16 -5.38 -4.11
C ASN A 18 13.01 -3.87 -4.40
N THR A 19 12.62 -3.02 -3.43
CA THR A 19 12.59 -1.55 -3.64
C THR A 19 13.97 -1.02 -4.01
N GLN A 20 15.02 -1.57 -3.41
CA GLN A 20 16.40 -1.11 -3.59
C GLN A 20 16.96 -1.40 -4.99
N ARG A 21 16.33 -2.29 -5.75
CA ARG A 21 16.73 -2.61 -7.13
C ARG A 21 16.20 -1.62 -8.16
N ASN A 22 15.16 -0.84 -7.80
CA ASN A 22 14.64 0.21 -8.66
C ASN A 22 15.19 1.57 -8.20
N PRO A 23 16.01 2.26 -9.01
CA PRO A 23 16.66 3.50 -8.59
C PRO A 23 15.67 4.63 -8.31
N ILE A 24 14.51 4.65 -9.00
CA ILE A 24 13.47 5.66 -8.76
C ILE A 24 12.80 5.40 -7.42
N LEU A 25 12.42 4.14 -7.13
CA LEU A 25 11.81 3.81 -5.84
C LEU A 25 12.81 3.96 -4.67
N ALA A 26 14.10 3.72 -4.90
CA ALA A 26 15.13 3.81 -3.86
C ALA A 26 15.53 5.26 -3.52
N SER A 27 15.50 6.17 -4.49
CA SER A 27 15.97 7.56 -4.31
C SER A 27 14.86 8.56 -3.97
N ASN A 28 13.59 8.15 -4.06
CA ASN A 28 12.45 9.03 -3.83
C ASN A 28 11.64 8.58 -2.62
N ILE A 29 11.09 9.54 -1.89
CA ILE A 29 10.10 9.24 -0.85
C ILE A 29 8.82 8.70 -1.49
N TYR A 30 8.11 7.82 -0.79
CA TYR A 30 6.94 7.14 -1.35
C TYR A 30 5.84 8.12 -1.76
N SER A 31 5.68 9.22 -1.04
CA SER A 31 4.67 10.24 -1.33
C SER A 31 5.01 11.14 -2.53
N SER A 32 6.16 10.97 -3.18
CA SER A 32 6.53 11.78 -4.35
C SER A 32 5.82 11.33 -5.64
N LYS A 33 5.58 12.27 -6.55
CA LYS A 33 4.96 11.98 -7.86
C LYS A 33 5.77 10.98 -8.69
N ALA A 34 7.11 11.10 -8.67
CA ALA A 34 8.01 10.20 -9.40
C ALA A 34 7.94 8.77 -8.88
N TYR A 35 7.93 8.59 -7.56
CA TYR A 35 7.78 7.29 -6.93
C TYR A 35 6.44 6.65 -7.28
N GLN A 36 5.34 7.39 -7.11
CA GLN A 36 3.99 6.87 -7.37
C GLN A 36 3.79 6.49 -8.85
N ALA A 37 4.35 7.28 -9.78
CA ALA A 37 4.29 6.98 -11.21
C ALA A 37 5.05 5.69 -11.57
N GLU A 38 6.26 5.52 -11.04
CA GLU A 38 7.06 4.31 -11.30
C GLU A 38 6.44 3.07 -10.66
N LEU A 39 5.98 3.16 -9.41
CA LEU A 39 5.31 2.05 -8.75
C LEU A 39 4.06 1.63 -9.52
N TYR A 40 3.26 2.58 -9.99
CA TYR A 40 2.09 2.28 -10.81
C TYR A 40 2.44 1.60 -12.13
N ARG A 41 3.52 2.02 -12.80
CA ARG A 41 4.03 1.34 -14.02
C ARG A 41 4.36 -0.12 -13.73
N LEU A 42 5.11 -0.39 -12.66
CA LEU A 42 5.50 -1.75 -12.26
C LEU A 42 4.28 -2.63 -11.92
N ILE A 43 3.30 -2.07 -11.21
CA ILE A 43 2.04 -2.76 -10.92
C ILE A 43 1.30 -3.12 -12.22
N LYS A 44 1.24 -2.21 -13.19
CA LYS A 44 0.55 -2.46 -14.47
C LYS A 44 1.22 -3.51 -15.35
N GLU A 45 2.52 -3.69 -15.20
CA GLU A 45 3.31 -4.70 -15.91
C GLU A 45 3.31 -6.07 -15.22
N SER A 46 2.77 -6.14 -13.99
CA SER A 46 2.79 -7.36 -13.19
C SER A 46 1.42 -8.04 -13.20
N PRO A 47 1.36 -9.36 -13.46
CA PRO A 47 0.10 -10.10 -13.51
C PRO A 47 -0.54 -10.24 -12.13
N ASP A 48 0.28 -10.42 -11.10
CA ASP A 48 -0.15 -10.66 -9.72
C ASP A 48 0.52 -9.64 -8.79
N VAL A 49 -0.30 -8.91 -8.04
CA VAL A 49 0.17 -7.93 -7.05
C VAL A 49 -0.62 -8.09 -5.77
N ASP A 50 0.09 -8.35 -4.67
CA ASP A 50 -0.47 -8.38 -3.34
C ASP A 50 -0.48 -6.97 -2.73
N TYR A 51 -1.58 -6.60 -2.10
CA TYR A 51 -1.73 -5.33 -1.40
C TYR A 51 -1.94 -5.56 0.09
N TYR A 52 -1.24 -4.82 0.92
CA TYR A 52 -1.37 -4.87 2.37
C TYR A 52 -1.59 -3.47 2.93
N TYR A 53 -2.50 -3.35 3.89
CA TYR A 53 -2.76 -2.08 4.54
C TYR A 53 -1.55 -1.65 5.38
N GLU A 54 -1.11 -0.40 5.20
CA GLU A 54 -0.08 0.20 6.04
C GLU A 54 -0.71 1.17 7.04
N MET A 55 -1.37 2.20 6.52
CA MET A 55 -1.94 3.28 7.33
C MET A 55 -2.89 4.15 6.50
N ARG A 56 -3.69 4.97 7.19
CA ARG A 56 -4.25 6.19 6.62
C ARG A 56 -3.33 7.35 6.95
N GLU A 57 -3.07 8.21 5.98
CA GLU A 57 -2.21 9.38 6.14
C GLU A 57 -2.87 10.61 5.51
N GLU A 58 -2.87 11.73 6.22
CA GLU A 58 -3.32 13.01 5.67
C GLU A 58 -2.09 13.83 5.24
N ILE A 59 -2.05 14.22 3.97
CA ILE A 59 -0.96 15.01 3.41
C ILE A 59 -1.59 16.20 2.67
N PHE A 60 -1.29 17.43 3.13
CA PHE A 60 -1.85 18.67 2.60
C PHE A 60 -3.40 18.69 2.56
N GLY A 61 -4.07 18.18 3.59
CA GLY A 61 -5.53 18.13 3.68
C GLY A 61 -6.19 17.02 2.84
N GLN A 62 -5.40 16.25 2.09
CA GLN A 62 -5.89 15.09 1.35
C GLN A 62 -5.60 13.82 2.15
N VAL A 63 -6.65 13.03 2.39
CA VAL A 63 -6.53 11.71 3.05
C VAL A 63 -6.16 10.65 2.01
N TYR A 64 -5.14 9.87 2.34
CA TYR A 64 -4.66 8.75 1.54
C TYR A 64 -4.80 7.44 2.31
N LEU A 65 -5.20 6.40 1.58
CA LEU A 65 -4.99 5.02 1.97
C LEU A 65 -3.58 4.62 1.48
N VAL A 66 -2.66 4.41 2.42
CA VAL A 66 -1.31 3.93 2.10
C VAL A 66 -1.32 2.41 2.19
N VAL A 67 -0.93 1.76 1.09
CA VAL A 67 -0.85 0.30 0.99
C VAL A 67 0.53 -0.11 0.52
N SER A 68 1.06 -1.19 1.05
CA SER A 68 2.24 -1.83 0.49
C SER A 68 1.79 -2.73 -0.67
N ALA A 69 2.35 -2.50 -1.85
CA ALA A 69 2.16 -3.32 -3.04
C ALA A 69 3.39 -4.20 -3.24
N TYR A 70 3.18 -5.50 -3.44
CA TYR A 70 4.23 -6.49 -3.69
C TYR A 70 3.94 -7.23 -4.98
N GLY A 71 4.87 -7.17 -5.93
CA GLY A 71 4.93 -8.09 -7.06
C GLY A 71 6.26 -8.84 -7.05
N ASP A 72 6.44 -9.75 -8.01
CA ASP A 72 7.62 -10.62 -8.06
C ASP A 72 8.94 -9.84 -8.10
N ALA A 73 8.97 -8.73 -8.85
CA ALA A 73 10.18 -7.95 -9.12
C ALA A 73 10.24 -6.63 -8.36
N PHE A 74 9.19 -6.24 -7.62
CA PHE A 74 9.13 -4.95 -6.94
C PHE A 74 8.33 -5.02 -5.65
N CYS A 75 8.58 -4.07 -4.78
CA CYS A 75 7.66 -3.76 -3.70
C CYS A 75 7.75 -2.27 -3.38
N GLY A 76 6.68 -1.69 -2.87
CA GLY A 76 6.63 -0.26 -2.62
C GLY A 76 5.33 0.20 -2.00
N LYS A 77 5.28 1.47 -1.57
CA LYS A 77 4.10 2.05 -0.93
C LYS A 77 3.27 2.85 -1.93
N LEU A 78 2.06 2.38 -2.18
CA LEU A 78 1.09 3.04 -3.05
C LEU A 78 0.20 3.95 -2.21
N CYS A 79 0.06 5.20 -2.64
CA CYS A 79 -0.86 6.17 -2.03
C CYS A 79 -2.13 6.22 -2.88
N LEU A 80 -3.26 5.81 -2.31
CA LEU A 80 -4.57 5.93 -2.93
C LEU A 80 -5.35 7.06 -2.28
N VAL A 81 -5.79 8.02 -3.07
CA VAL A 81 -6.66 9.10 -2.62
C VAL A 81 -7.99 8.49 -2.17
N ILE A 82 -8.42 8.80 -0.94
CA ILE A 82 -9.77 8.49 -0.49
C ILE A 82 -10.64 9.71 -0.79
N SER A 83 -11.78 9.51 -1.48
CA SER A 83 -12.73 10.59 -1.72
C SER A 83 -13.36 11.06 -0.41
N GLU A 84 -13.82 12.31 -0.32
CA GLU A 84 -14.49 12.81 0.89
C GLU A 84 -15.74 11.97 1.23
N GLU A 85 -16.47 11.51 0.21
CA GLU A 85 -17.64 10.64 0.36
C GLU A 85 -17.27 9.28 0.98
N ASP A 86 -16.10 8.74 0.62
CA ASP A 86 -15.62 7.44 1.08
C ASP A 86 -14.84 7.50 2.40
N ALA A 87 -14.32 8.68 2.76
CA ALA A 87 -13.48 8.86 3.95
C ALA A 87 -14.14 8.34 5.23
N SER A 88 -15.47 8.51 5.34
CA SER A 88 -16.28 8.05 6.47
C SER A 88 -16.88 6.64 6.30
N ARG A 89 -16.79 6.05 5.10
CA ARG A 89 -17.55 4.83 4.72
C ARG A 89 -16.68 3.60 4.49
N ILE A 90 -15.39 3.74 4.19
CA ILE A 90 -14.54 2.56 3.93
C ILE A 90 -14.26 1.79 5.22
N ALA A 91 -14.32 0.46 5.14
CA ALA A 91 -14.20 -0.45 6.28
C ALA A 91 -12.84 -0.42 6.99
N ILE A 92 -11.79 0.02 6.27
CA ILE A 92 -10.43 0.22 6.79
C ILE A 92 -10.40 1.49 7.62
N ASP A 93 -10.95 1.44 8.82
CA ASP A 93 -10.84 2.51 9.80
C ASP A 93 -9.43 2.49 10.40
N ALA A 94 -8.81 3.67 10.54
CA ALA A 94 -7.50 3.82 11.16
C ALA A 94 -7.47 3.29 12.60
N SER A 95 -8.62 3.25 13.28
CA SER A 95 -8.76 2.80 14.66
C SER A 95 -8.79 1.27 14.84
N LYS A 96 -8.94 0.49 13.76
CA LYS A 96 -9.23 -0.95 13.83
C LYS A 96 -8.01 -1.87 13.77
N GLY A 97 -6.80 -1.32 13.71
CA GLY A 97 -5.57 -2.11 13.88
C GLY A 97 -5.20 -3.05 12.71
N TYR A 98 -5.75 -2.85 11.51
CA TYR A 98 -5.51 -3.71 10.33
C TYR A 98 -4.08 -3.65 9.74
N GLN A 99 -3.10 -3.09 10.44
CA GLN A 99 -1.76 -2.88 9.89
C GLN A 99 -1.11 -4.21 9.52
N GLY A 100 -0.77 -4.38 8.24
CA GLY A 100 -0.24 -5.63 7.68
C GLY A 100 -1.31 -6.58 7.14
N ALA A 101 -2.60 -6.27 7.31
CA ALA A 101 -3.68 -7.08 6.75
C ALA A 101 -3.70 -7.00 5.22
N GLN A 102 -3.94 -8.13 4.56
CA GLN A 102 -4.02 -8.21 3.11
C GLN A 102 -5.37 -7.67 2.60
N LEU A 103 -5.32 -6.85 1.57
CA LEU A 103 -6.49 -6.22 0.94
C LEU A 103 -6.84 -6.98 -0.34
N ILE A 104 -7.79 -7.91 -0.25
CA ILE A 104 -8.18 -8.75 -1.37
C ILE A 104 -9.12 -8.00 -2.30
N GLY A 105 -8.85 -8.10 -3.61
CA GLY A 105 -9.67 -7.47 -4.65
C GLY A 105 -9.61 -5.93 -4.62
N LEU A 106 -8.50 -5.35 -4.16
CA LEU A 106 -8.31 -3.90 -4.15
C LEU A 106 -8.42 -3.32 -5.57
N LYS A 107 -9.34 -2.38 -5.75
CA LYS A 107 -9.58 -1.64 -6.98
C LYS A 107 -9.37 -0.16 -6.75
N TYR A 108 -8.77 0.49 -7.74
CA TYR A 108 -8.54 1.92 -7.76
C TYR A 108 -8.52 2.42 -9.20
N LYS A 109 -8.83 3.70 -9.38
CA LYS A 109 -8.96 4.33 -10.70
C LYS A 109 -7.97 5.47 -10.83
N LYS A 110 -7.47 5.68 -12.04
CA LYS A 110 -6.69 6.88 -12.35
C LYS A 110 -7.65 8.05 -12.53
N LYS A 111 -7.45 9.12 -11.76
CA LYS A 111 -8.13 10.40 -11.91
C LYS A 111 -7.06 11.45 -12.10
N GLU A 112 -7.15 12.22 -13.19
CA GLU A 112 -6.26 13.36 -13.36
C GLU A 112 -6.58 14.41 -12.31
N THR A 113 -5.63 14.65 -11.43
CA THR A 113 -5.71 15.74 -10.47
C THR A 113 -4.39 16.51 -10.54
N ALA A 114 -4.48 17.83 -10.64
CA ALA A 114 -3.28 18.68 -10.66
C ALA A 114 -2.58 18.73 -9.29
N TYR A 115 -3.35 18.50 -8.22
CA TYR A 115 -2.97 18.80 -6.85
C TYR A 115 -2.61 17.59 -5.99
N ALA A 116 -3.03 16.38 -6.36
CA ALA A 116 -2.70 15.19 -5.57
C ALA A 116 -1.29 14.67 -5.88
N LEU A 117 -0.69 14.08 -4.86
CA LEU A 117 0.61 13.39 -4.95
C LEU A 117 0.50 12.10 -5.78
N SER A 118 -0.66 11.45 -5.68
CA SER A 118 -1.04 10.29 -6.50
C SER A 118 -2.26 10.63 -7.34
N SER A 119 -2.23 10.19 -8.61
CA SER A 119 -3.40 10.26 -9.50
C SER A 119 -4.32 9.06 -9.33
N LEU A 120 -4.10 8.22 -8.32
CA LEU A 120 -4.88 7.00 -8.08
C LEU A 120 -5.86 7.22 -6.93
N VAL A 121 -7.12 6.94 -7.19
CA VAL A 121 -8.23 7.08 -6.24
C VAL A 121 -8.73 5.70 -5.87
N TYR A 122 -8.85 5.42 -4.58
CA TYR A 122 -9.46 4.20 -4.07
C TYR A 122 -10.89 4.07 -4.64
N ASP A 123 -11.26 2.84 -5.04
CA ASP A 123 -12.59 2.53 -5.58
C ASP A 123 -13.30 1.53 -4.68
N SER A 124 -12.72 0.34 -4.48
CA SER A 124 -13.32 -0.70 -3.64
C SER A 124 -12.30 -1.74 -3.22
N MET A 125 -12.69 -2.63 -2.31
CA MET A 125 -12.05 -3.92 -2.06
C MET A 125 -13.13 -4.97 -1.80
N GLU A 126 -12.78 -6.24 -1.89
CA GLU A 126 -13.71 -7.34 -1.63
C GLU A 126 -13.75 -7.67 -0.13
N TYR A 127 -12.59 -7.92 0.48
CA TYR A 127 -12.46 -8.19 1.92
C TYR A 127 -11.02 -8.00 2.42
N ILE A 128 -10.88 -7.94 3.75
CA ILE A 128 -9.59 -7.85 4.47
C ILE A 128 -9.27 -9.23 5.07
N VAL A 129 -8.00 -9.64 5.01
CA VAL A 129 -7.46 -10.81 5.73
C VAL A 129 -6.42 -10.32 6.73
N ASP A 130 -6.71 -10.49 8.03
CA ASP A 130 -5.82 -10.16 9.16
C ASP A 130 -5.11 -11.42 9.68
#